data_AF-A0AAU4W5F3-F1
#
_entry.id   AF-A0AAU4W5F3-F1
#
_cell.length_a   1.000
_cell.length_b   1.000
_cell.length_c   1.000
_cell.angle_alpha   90.00
_cell.angle_beta   90.00
_cell.angle_gamma   90.00
#
_symmetry.space_group_name_H-M   'P 1'
#
loop_
_entity.id
_entity.type
_entity.pdbx_description
1 polymer ?
#
loop_
_entity_poly.entity_id
_entity_poly.type
_entity_poly.pdbx_seq_one_letter_code
_entity_poly.pdbx_strand_id
1 'polypeptide(L)'
;MSVIVIEFITLDGIVTDPDGSAGTPTGGWAFRHGPETVAGDKFRLGGLLDEGVMLLGRTTWQLFSRLWPGRDDPFAARMNAVPKLIATRTLTDVSGWANSQVIDGDLVEAVRREQRDVIITGSLSVVHALMAEDLVDEYRLLTFPTVLGTGERLFPAGGPPAFLECTSSGRTGAAVLSQYRRATPR
;
A
#
# COMPACT_ATOMS: atom_id res chain seq x y z
N MET A 1 -4.71 -13.76 -9.97
CA MET A 1 -5.01 -12.35 -9.72
C MET A 1 -5.51 -12.23 -8.30
N SER A 2 -4.74 -11.56 -7.46
CA SER A 2 -5.10 -11.17 -6.10
C SER A 2 -4.97 -9.66 -5.97
N VAL A 3 -5.90 -9.03 -5.24
CA VAL A 3 -5.78 -7.64 -4.81
C VAL A 3 -5.14 -7.60 -3.43
N ILE A 4 -3.95 -7.02 -3.35
CA ILE A 4 -3.05 -7.08 -2.20
C ILE A 4 -2.85 -5.67 -1.66
N VAL A 5 -3.33 -5.40 -0.45
CA VAL A 5 -3.08 -4.15 0.26
C VAL A 5 -1.82 -4.30 1.11
N ILE A 6 -0.87 -3.38 0.95
CA ILE A 6 0.33 -3.28 1.77
C ILE A 6 0.33 -1.95 2.50
N GLU A 7 0.52 -1.98 3.82
CA GLU A 7 0.49 -0.75 4.62
C GLU A 7 1.50 -0.82 5.78
N PHE A 8 2.20 0.29 6.00
CA PHE A 8 2.76 0.57 7.32
C PHE A 8 1.59 0.94 8.23
N ILE A 9 1.49 0.31 9.40
CA ILE A 9 0.37 0.54 10.31
C ILE A 9 0.83 0.65 11.76
N THR A 10 0.19 1.52 12.55
CA THR A 10 0.41 1.62 14.00
C THR A 10 -0.36 0.51 14.73
N LEU A 11 -0.08 0.29 16.03
CA LEU A 11 -0.84 -0.66 16.85
C LEU A 11 -2.33 -0.31 16.94
N ASP A 12 -2.65 0.97 16.89
CA ASP A 12 -4.01 1.48 16.84
C ASP A 12 -4.51 1.70 15.41
N GLY A 13 -3.90 1.11 14.38
CA GLY A 13 -4.49 0.97 13.05
C GLY A 13 -4.37 2.19 12.13
N ILE A 14 -3.55 3.18 12.47
CA ILE A 14 -3.34 4.41 11.69
C ILE A 14 -2.25 4.16 10.64
N VAL A 15 -2.48 4.66 9.42
CA VAL A 15 -1.59 4.47 8.27
C VAL A 15 -1.08 5.78 7.67
N THR A 16 -1.60 6.92 8.11
CA THR A 16 -1.25 8.23 7.55
C THR A 16 0.10 8.74 8.01
N ASP A 17 0.78 9.42 7.07
CA ASP A 17 2.04 10.15 7.28
C ASP A 17 3.16 9.34 7.97
N PRO A 18 3.45 8.09 7.52
CA PRO A 18 4.47 7.26 8.14
C PRO A 18 5.88 7.85 8.03
N ASP A 19 6.16 8.60 6.96
CA ASP A 19 7.45 9.24 6.69
C ASP A 19 7.53 10.71 7.15
N GLY A 20 6.41 11.31 7.56
CA GLY A 20 6.34 12.69 8.05
C GLY A 20 6.29 13.73 6.94
N SER A 21 6.28 13.32 5.67
CA SER A 21 6.29 14.24 4.53
C SER A 21 4.99 15.03 4.36
N ALA A 22 3.88 14.55 4.94
CA ALA A 22 2.62 15.28 4.95
C ALA A 22 2.54 16.34 6.06
N GLY A 23 3.50 16.37 6.99
CA GLY A 23 3.62 17.40 8.02
C GLY A 23 2.55 17.31 9.12
N THR A 24 1.97 16.13 9.35
CA THR A 24 1.01 15.96 10.45
C THR A 24 1.73 16.02 11.80
N PRO A 25 1.06 16.45 12.89
CA PRO A 25 1.71 16.59 14.20
C PRO A 25 2.37 15.31 14.73
N THR A 26 1.86 14.15 14.33
CA THR A 26 2.32 12.82 14.76
C THR A 26 3.01 12.04 13.64
N GLY A 27 3.33 12.70 12.52
CA GLY A 27 3.98 12.11 11.36
C GLY A 27 5.39 11.57 11.62
N GLY A 28 5.89 10.82 10.64
CA GLY A 28 7.24 10.24 10.65
C GLY A 28 7.39 9.07 11.61
N TRP A 29 6.28 8.53 12.12
CA TRP A 29 6.26 7.53 13.18
C TRP A 29 6.92 6.21 12.77
N ALA A 30 6.82 5.79 11.50
CA ALA A 30 7.46 4.55 11.04
C ALA A 30 8.99 4.73 10.97
N PHE A 31 9.44 5.89 10.48
CA PHE A 31 10.86 6.17 10.25
C PHE A 31 11.65 6.47 11.53
N ARG A 32 10.97 6.71 12.67
CA ARG A 32 11.61 6.79 14.00
C ARG A 32 12.27 5.48 14.45
N HIS A 33 11.90 4.35 13.84
CA HIS A 33 12.42 3.02 14.15
C HIS A 33 13.63 2.61 13.28
N GLY A 34 14.29 3.60 12.66
CA GLY A 34 15.49 3.40 11.86
C GLY A 34 15.22 2.98 10.41
N PRO A 35 16.14 3.31 9.48
CA PRO A 35 16.00 2.98 8.06
C PRO A 35 15.89 1.47 7.81
N GLU A 36 16.50 0.64 8.65
CA GLU A 36 16.48 -0.82 8.56
C GLU A 36 15.07 -1.41 8.71
N THR A 37 14.14 -0.70 9.35
CA THR A 37 12.75 -1.16 9.56
C THR A 37 11.87 -0.86 8.34
N VAL A 38 12.23 0.13 7.52
CA VAL A 38 11.42 0.60 6.37
C VAL A 38 12.05 0.36 5.00
N ALA A 39 13.37 0.12 4.92
CA ALA A 39 14.09 -0.02 3.66
C ALA A 39 14.01 -1.43 3.06
N GLY A 40 13.99 -1.47 1.72
CA GLY A 40 13.92 -2.70 0.92
C GLY A 40 12.54 -3.35 0.93
N ASP A 41 12.49 -4.63 0.57
CA ASP A 41 11.24 -5.36 0.42
C ASP A 41 10.65 -5.85 1.76
N LYS A 42 10.17 -4.91 2.58
CA LYS A 42 9.60 -5.25 3.90
C LYS A 42 8.26 -5.97 3.83
N PHE A 43 7.55 -5.82 2.72
CA PHE A 43 6.27 -6.51 2.49
C PHE A 43 6.44 -7.86 1.78
N ARG A 44 7.68 -8.30 1.51
CA ARG A 44 7.99 -9.55 0.83
C ARG A 44 7.30 -9.67 -0.53
N LEU A 45 7.22 -8.57 -1.27
CA LEU A 45 6.60 -8.50 -2.59
C LEU A 45 7.30 -9.43 -3.57
N GLY A 46 8.63 -9.52 -3.55
CA GLY A 46 9.38 -10.47 -4.37
C GLY A 46 8.97 -10.43 -5.84
N GLY A 47 8.53 -11.58 -6.36
CA GLY A 47 8.06 -11.74 -7.75
C GLY A 47 6.74 -11.02 -8.07
N LEU A 48 5.98 -10.57 -7.06
CA LEU A 48 4.77 -9.77 -7.31
C LEU A 48 5.10 -8.45 -8.03
N LEU A 49 6.28 -7.87 -7.80
CA LEU A 49 6.70 -6.68 -8.53
C LEU A 49 7.13 -6.98 -9.96
N ASP A 50 7.49 -8.23 -10.27
CA ASP A 50 7.96 -8.65 -11.58
C ASP A 50 6.76 -9.00 -12.51
N GLU A 51 5.68 -9.55 -11.94
CA GLU A 51 4.51 -10.05 -12.69
C GLU A 51 3.23 -9.22 -12.48
N GLY A 52 3.19 -8.41 -11.41
CA GLY A 52 2.03 -7.66 -10.98
C GLY A 52 1.92 -6.26 -11.56
N VAL A 53 0.99 -5.49 -10.99
CA VAL A 53 0.78 -4.07 -11.25
C VAL A 53 0.60 -3.33 -9.94
N MET A 54 1.19 -2.14 -9.82
CA MET A 54 0.94 -1.26 -8.68
C MET A 54 -0.26 -0.38 -8.94
N LEU A 55 -1.21 -0.35 -8.02
CA LEU A 55 -2.34 0.57 -8.04
C LEU A 55 -2.10 1.67 -7.00
N LEU A 56 -2.05 2.91 -7.47
CA LEU A 56 -1.69 4.07 -6.66
C LEU A 56 -2.73 5.16 -6.76
N GLY A 57 -3.13 5.70 -5.61
CA GLY A 57 -3.85 6.97 -5.55
C GLY A 57 -2.92 8.16 -5.85
N ARG A 58 -3.51 9.28 -6.28
CA ARG A 58 -2.79 10.53 -6.62
C ARG A 58 -1.68 10.91 -5.62
N THR A 59 -2.01 11.02 -4.34
CA THR A 59 -1.07 11.53 -3.33
C THR A 59 0.11 10.58 -3.14
N THR A 60 -0.16 9.28 -3.10
CA THR A 60 0.88 8.25 -2.98
C THR A 60 1.79 8.25 -4.21
N TRP A 61 1.21 8.33 -5.41
CA TRP A 61 1.99 8.42 -6.65
C TRP A 61 2.89 9.66 -6.66
N GLN A 62 2.38 10.84 -6.28
CA GLN A 62 3.18 12.08 -6.24
C GLN A 62 4.35 12.00 -5.26
N LEU A 63 4.16 11.37 -4.10
CA LEU A 63 5.24 11.14 -3.16
C LEU A 63 6.28 10.20 -3.76
N PHE A 64 5.82 9.06 -4.29
CA PHE A 64 6.68 8.00 -4.79
C PHE A 64 7.44 8.40 -6.05
N SER A 65 6.83 9.21 -6.93
CA SER A 65 7.48 9.75 -8.13
C SER A 65 8.64 10.70 -7.81
N ARG A 66 8.72 11.23 -6.59
CA ARG A 66 9.89 12.00 -6.12
C ARG A 66 10.96 11.12 -5.47
N LEU A 67 10.56 9.98 -4.90
CA LEU A 67 11.43 9.13 -4.10
C LEU A 67 12.15 8.04 -4.91
N TRP A 68 11.45 7.39 -5.85
CA TRP A 68 11.94 6.17 -6.50
C TRP A 68 12.80 6.37 -7.75
N PRO A 69 12.52 7.33 -8.66
CA PRO A 69 13.26 7.42 -9.93
C PRO A 69 14.77 7.60 -9.78
N GLY A 70 15.23 8.23 -8.69
CA GLY A 70 16.66 8.47 -8.43
C GLY A 70 17.38 7.37 -7.66
N ARG A 71 16.72 6.25 -7.32
CA ARG A 71 17.29 5.17 -6.51
C ARG A 71 17.74 4.00 -7.39
N ASP A 72 18.91 3.45 -7.07
CA ASP A 72 19.59 2.42 -7.87
C ASP A 72 19.93 1.15 -7.07
N ASP A 73 19.09 0.82 -6.09
CA ASP A 73 19.17 -0.47 -5.38
C ASP A 73 18.27 -1.53 -6.05
N PRO A 74 18.53 -2.84 -5.85
CA PRO A 74 17.77 -3.89 -6.54
C PRO A 74 16.26 -3.84 -6.31
N PHE A 75 15.81 -3.35 -5.15
CA PHE A 75 14.38 -3.19 -4.88
C PHE A 75 13.82 -1.97 -5.60
N ALA A 76 14.54 -0.84 -5.59
CA ALA A 76 14.19 0.34 -6.36
C ALA A 76 14.10 0.06 -7.87
N ALA A 77 14.99 -0.77 -8.42
CA ALA A 77 14.93 -1.19 -9.83
C ALA A 77 13.60 -1.87 -10.17
N ARG A 78 13.11 -2.78 -9.30
CA ARG A 78 11.79 -3.43 -9.46
C ARG A 78 10.64 -2.44 -9.30
N MET A 79 10.71 -1.56 -8.30
CA MET A 79 9.72 -0.49 -8.10
C MET A 79 9.63 0.47 -9.29
N ASN A 80 10.76 0.76 -9.95
CA ASN A 80 10.81 1.59 -11.16
C ASN A 80 10.28 0.82 -12.38
N ALA A 81 10.55 -0.48 -12.48
CA ALA A 81 10.12 -1.32 -13.60
C ALA A 81 8.65 -1.73 -13.58
N VAL A 82 8.06 -2.01 -12.42
CA VAL A 82 6.67 -2.52 -12.31
C VAL A 82 5.67 -1.57 -12.99
N PRO A 83 4.70 -2.06 -13.78
CA PRO A 83 3.61 -1.24 -14.30
C PRO A 83 2.80 -0.58 -13.17
N LYS A 84 2.33 0.65 -13.38
CA LYS A 84 1.58 1.41 -12.38
C LYS A 84 0.29 1.97 -12.97
N LEU A 85 -0.83 1.71 -12.30
CA LEU A 85 -2.14 2.27 -12.58
C LEU A 85 -2.45 3.37 -11.56
N ILE A 86 -2.74 4.57 -12.04
CA ILE A 86 -2.92 5.75 -11.20
C ILE A 86 -4.40 6.11 -11.12
N ALA A 87 -4.99 5.91 -9.94
CA ALA A 87 -6.34 6.31 -9.61
C ALA A 87 -6.35 7.81 -9.26
N THR A 88 -6.86 8.63 -10.19
CA THR A 88 -6.86 10.09 -10.07
C THR A 88 -7.98 10.71 -10.89
N ARG A 89 -8.50 11.85 -10.44
CA ARG A 89 -9.47 12.66 -11.19
C ARG A 89 -8.87 13.97 -11.72
N THR A 90 -7.63 14.28 -11.33
CA THR A 90 -7.03 15.61 -11.57
C THR A 90 -5.64 15.57 -12.17
N LEU A 91 -4.92 14.45 -12.05
CA LEU A 91 -3.60 14.34 -12.70
C LEU A 91 -3.80 13.94 -14.15
N THR A 92 -3.20 14.74 -15.04
CA THR A 92 -3.19 14.48 -16.48
C THR A 92 -1.81 14.03 -16.97
N ASP A 93 -0.75 14.33 -16.23
CA ASP A 93 0.62 13.91 -16.53
C ASP A 93 1.15 13.01 -15.41
N VAL A 94 1.61 11.82 -15.80
CA VAL A 94 2.23 10.82 -14.92
C VAL A 94 3.62 10.38 -15.42
N SER A 95 4.24 11.17 -16.30
CA SER A 95 5.55 10.89 -16.88
C SER A 95 6.70 10.97 -15.89
N GLY A 96 6.49 11.61 -14.72
CA GLY A 96 7.48 11.73 -13.64
C GLY A 96 7.90 10.42 -12.98
N TRP A 97 7.24 9.29 -13.27
CA TRP A 97 7.69 7.96 -12.84
C TRP A 97 7.40 6.92 -13.90
N ALA A 98 8.44 6.20 -14.34
CA ALA A 98 8.35 5.24 -15.43
C ALA A 98 7.25 4.19 -15.22
N ASN A 99 6.64 3.79 -16.34
CA ASN A 99 5.57 2.78 -16.43
C ASN A 99 4.28 3.18 -15.70
N SER A 100 4.02 4.48 -15.52
CA SER A 100 2.76 4.98 -14.96
C SER A 100 1.73 5.28 -16.05
N GLN A 101 0.49 4.84 -15.81
CA GLN A 101 -0.68 5.13 -16.65
C GLN A 101 -1.86 5.52 -15.76
N VAL A 102 -2.59 6.57 -16.14
CA VAL A 102 -3.84 6.95 -15.47
C VAL A 102 -4.92 5.92 -15.80
N ILE A 103 -5.68 5.50 -14.79
CA ILE A 103 -6.88 4.68 -15.01
C ILE A 103 -7.90 5.51 -15.78
N ASP A 104 -8.33 4.99 -16.92
CA ASP A 104 -9.46 5.54 -17.65
C ASP A 104 -10.77 4.93 -17.15
N GLY A 105 -11.72 5.78 -16.76
CA GLY A 105 -13.02 5.38 -16.22
C GLY A 105 -13.00 5.02 -14.73
N ASP A 106 -13.84 4.03 -14.38
CA ASP A 106 -14.09 3.64 -12.99
C ASP A 106 -12.98 2.74 -12.41
N LEU A 107 -12.61 3.01 -11.16
CA LEU A 107 -11.54 2.31 -10.43
C LEU A 107 -11.88 0.83 -10.20
N VAL A 108 -13.09 0.55 -9.75
CA VAL A 108 -13.54 -0.80 -9.39
C VAL A 108 -13.57 -1.65 -10.65
N GLU A 109 -14.12 -1.12 -11.74
CA GLU A 109 -14.15 -1.79 -13.04
C GLU A 109 -12.76 -2.02 -13.62
N ALA A 110 -11.83 -1.06 -13.44
CA ALA A 110 -10.44 -1.25 -13.86
C ALA A 110 -9.77 -2.41 -13.11
N VAL A 111 -9.97 -2.50 -11.78
CA VAL A 111 -9.45 -3.60 -10.96
C VAL A 111 -10.09 -4.94 -11.32
N ARG A 112 -11.41 -4.99 -11.55
CA ARG A 112 -12.12 -6.23 -11.95
C ARG A 112 -11.66 -6.79 -13.30
N ARG A 113 -11.17 -5.94 -14.22
CA ARG A 113 -10.67 -6.37 -15.54
C ARG A 113 -9.20 -6.78 -15.56
N GLU A 114 -8.43 -6.38 -14.55
CA GLU A 114 -7.01 -6.72 -14.46
C GLU A 114 -6.82 -8.23 -14.33
N GLN A 115 -5.75 -8.76 -14.93
CA GLN A 115 -5.44 -10.20 -14.90
C GLN A 115 -4.21 -10.50 -14.04
N ARG A 116 -3.40 -9.48 -13.76
CA ARG A 116 -2.20 -9.54 -12.91
C ARG A 116 -2.55 -9.27 -11.45
N ASP A 117 -1.68 -9.67 -10.54
CA ASP A 117 -1.84 -9.30 -9.13
C ASP A 117 -1.72 -7.78 -8.94
N VAL A 118 -2.66 -7.21 -8.18
CA VAL A 118 -2.77 -5.76 -7.97
C VAL A 118 -2.22 -5.42 -6.59
N ILE A 119 -1.14 -4.65 -6.54
CA ILE A 119 -0.48 -4.23 -5.31
C ILE A 119 -0.89 -2.79 -4.98
N ILE A 120 -1.54 -2.59 -3.84
CA ILE A 120 -2.03 -1.30 -3.39
C ILE A 120 -1.25 -0.87 -2.15
N THR A 121 -0.55 0.26 -2.24
CA THR A 121 0.15 0.88 -1.09
C THR A 121 -0.53 2.16 -0.61
N GLY A 122 -1.67 2.49 -1.20
CA GLY A 122 -2.39 3.74 -1.01
C GLY A 122 -2.72 4.42 -2.34
N SER A 123 -3.46 5.53 -2.35
CA SER A 123 -3.92 6.24 -1.16
C SER A 123 -5.08 5.53 -0.47
N LEU A 124 -5.32 5.85 0.79
CA LEU A 124 -6.31 5.18 1.62
C LEU A 124 -7.73 5.20 1.00
N SER A 125 -8.08 6.24 0.24
CA SER A 125 -9.34 6.31 -0.50
C SER A 125 -9.50 5.23 -1.58
N VAL A 126 -8.40 4.82 -2.23
CA VAL A 126 -8.39 3.70 -3.19
C VAL A 126 -8.62 2.38 -2.46
N VAL A 127 -7.92 2.19 -1.34
CA VAL A 127 -8.05 1.00 -0.50
C VAL A 127 -9.49 0.87 0.01
N HIS A 128 -10.06 1.94 0.58
CA HIS A 128 -11.43 1.95 1.09
C HIS A 128 -12.48 1.70 0.01
N ALA A 129 -12.30 2.24 -1.21
CA ALA A 129 -13.20 1.98 -2.32
C ALA A 129 -13.24 0.48 -2.69
N LEU A 130 -12.08 -0.18 -2.72
CA LEU A 130 -12.00 -1.60 -3.02
C LEU A 130 -12.44 -2.49 -1.84
N MET A 131 -12.23 -2.05 -0.61
CA MET A 131 -12.77 -2.72 0.58
C MET A 131 -14.30 -2.69 0.61
N ALA A 132 -14.92 -1.57 0.24
CA ALA A 132 -16.37 -1.44 0.19
C ALA A 132 -17.03 -2.39 -0.82
N GLU A 133 -16.31 -2.71 -1.88
CA GLU A 133 -16.71 -3.66 -2.94
C GLU A 133 -16.29 -5.11 -2.67
N ASP A 134 -15.75 -5.38 -1.48
CA ASP A 134 -15.17 -6.68 -1.10
C ASP A 134 -14.22 -7.22 -2.19
N LEU A 135 -13.25 -6.39 -2.59
CA LEU A 135 -12.26 -6.72 -3.61
C LEU A 135 -10.86 -7.02 -3.08
N VAL A 136 -10.53 -6.72 -1.82
CA VAL A 136 -9.19 -6.97 -1.25
C VAL A 136 -9.04 -8.44 -0.81
N ASP A 137 -8.13 -9.18 -1.43
CA ASP A 137 -7.90 -10.60 -1.15
C ASP A 137 -6.86 -10.84 -0.06
N GLU A 138 -5.85 -9.97 0.03
CA GLU A 138 -4.71 -10.10 0.93
C GLU A 138 -4.31 -8.76 1.55
N TYR A 139 -3.98 -8.78 2.84
CA TYR A 139 -3.36 -7.67 3.55
C TYR A 139 -1.97 -8.06 4.01
N ARG A 140 -0.97 -7.24 3.71
CA ARG A 140 0.39 -7.33 4.28
C ARG A 140 0.65 -6.09 5.12
N LEU A 141 0.56 -6.26 6.42
CA LEU A 141 0.61 -5.17 7.37
C LEU A 141 1.95 -5.21 8.10
N LEU A 142 2.74 -4.14 7.96
CA LEU A 142 3.93 -3.96 8.77
C LEU A 142 3.56 -3.11 9.98
N THR A 143 3.26 -3.78 11.09
CA THR A 143 2.75 -3.15 12.31
C THR A 143 3.90 -2.64 13.17
N PHE A 144 3.94 -1.33 13.40
CA PHE A 144 4.93 -0.66 14.24
C PHE A 144 4.44 -0.56 15.69
N PRO A 145 5.35 -0.64 16.69
CA PRO A 145 5.02 -0.53 18.10
C PRO A 145 4.76 0.94 18.47
N THR A 146 3.71 1.53 17.93
CA THR A 146 3.36 2.94 18.10
C THR A 146 1.85 3.07 18.20
N VAL A 147 1.38 3.97 19.07
CA VAL A 147 -0.03 4.34 19.22
C VAL A 147 -0.10 5.85 19.08
N LEU A 148 -0.87 6.36 18.12
CA LEU A 148 -0.94 7.81 17.85
C LEU A 148 -2.23 8.45 18.39
N GLY A 149 -3.29 7.66 18.56
CA GLY A 149 -4.61 8.12 19.00
C GLY A 149 -5.40 8.90 17.94
N THR A 150 -4.73 9.58 17.01
CA THR A 150 -5.32 10.41 15.96
C THR A 150 -4.63 10.21 14.61
N GLY A 151 -5.42 10.21 13.53
CA GLY A 151 -4.98 9.92 12.16
C GLY A 151 -6.03 9.06 11.43
N GLU A 152 -5.84 8.84 10.14
CA GLU A 152 -6.76 7.98 9.37
C GLU A 152 -6.39 6.51 9.52
N ARG A 153 -7.41 5.68 9.74
CA ARG A 153 -7.29 4.24 10.00
C ARG A 153 -7.46 3.45 8.71
N LEU A 154 -6.70 2.37 8.57
CA LEU A 154 -6.92 1.40 7.48
C LEU A 154 -8.35 0.88 7.48
N PHE A 155 -8.84 0.51 8.67
CA PHE A 155 -10.21 0.05 8.89
C PHE A 155 -11.00 1.16 9.60
N PRO A 156 -11.86 1.90 8.88
CA PRO A 156 -12.63 2.99 9.47
C PRO A 156 -13.75 2.45 10.38
N ALA A 157 -14.16 3.25 11.36
CA ALA A 157 -15.31 2.92 12.19
C ALA A 157 -16.59 2.85 11.31
N GLY A 158 -17.37 1.78 11.49
CA GLY A 158 -18.59 1.55 10.69
C GLY A 158 -18.36 0.98 9.29
N GLY A 159 -17.12 0.60 8.95
CA GLY A 159 -16.84 -0.17 7.73
C GLY A 159 -17.42 -1.60 7.77
N PRO A 160 -17.50 -2.30 6.62
CA PRO A 160 -17.99 -3.67 6.58
C PRO A 160 -17.08 -4.61 7.42
N PRO A 161 -17.65 -5.65 8.06
CA PRO A 161 -16.83 -6.64 8.74
C PRO A 161 -15.98 -7.42 7.74
N ALA A 162 -14.73 -7.68 8.10
CA ALA A 162 -13.83 -8.54 7.34
C ALA A 162 -13.37 -9.70 8.21
N PHE A 163 -13.56 -10.92 7.72
CA PHE A 163 -13.08 -12.14 8.38
C PHE A 163 -11.83 -12.62 7.65
N LEU A 164 -10.70 -12.61 8.36
CA LEU A 164 -9.39 -12.86 7.79
C LEU A 164 -8.69 -14.02 8.48
N GLU A 165 -7.95 -14.79 7.71
CA GLU A 165 -7.04 -15.82 8.21
C GLU A 165 -5.61 -15.29 8.18
N CYS A 166 -4.88 -15.44 9.30
CA CYS A 166 -3.46 -15.12 9.37
C CYS A 166 -2.65 -16.23 8.69
N THR A 167 -2.02 -15.94 7.56
CA THR A 167 -1.22 -16.89 6.79
C THR A 167 0.26 -16.86 7.19
N SER A 168 0.73 -15.73 7.71
CA SER A 168 2.11 -15.57 8.19
C SER A 168 2.22 -14.41 9.18
N SER A 169 3.11 -14.52 10.16
CA SER A 169 3.48 -13.40 11.03
C SER A 169 4.94 -13.54 11.47
N GLY A 170 5.69 -12.43 11.52
CA GLY A 170 7.06 -12.44 12.03
C GLY A 170 7.67 -11.06 12.22
N ARG A 171 8.65 -10.97 13.13
CA ARG A 171 9.35 -9.72 13.41
C ARG A 171 10.21 -9.27 12.22
N THR A 172 10.12 -7.99 11.89
CA THR A 172 10.90 -7.31 10.84
C THR A 172 11.44 -5.99 11.41
N GLY A 173 12.71 -5.97 11.83
CA GLY A 173 13.26 -4.84 12.59
C GLY A 173 12.51 -4.65 13.91
N ALA A 174 12.04 -3.42 14.16
CA ALA A 174 11.18 -3.11 15.32
C ALA A 174 9.69 -3.46 15.10
N ALA A 175 9.28 -3.76 13.87
CA ALA A 175 7.89 -4.01 13.49
C ALA A 175 7.57 -5.52 13.40
N VAL A 176 6.29 -5.84 13.20
CA VAL A 176 5.81 -7.19 12.87
C VAL A 176 5.17 -7.14 11.50
N LEU A 177 5.66 -7.97 10.57
CA LEU A 177 4.96 -8.20 9.31
C LEU A 177 3.95 -9.32 9.53
N SER A 178 2.67 -9.02 9.29
CA SER A 178 1.59 -10.00 9.28
C SER A 178 0.94 -10.05 7.90
N GLN A 179 0.65 -11.25 7.42
CA GLN A 179 -0.05 -11.50 6.17
C GLN A 179 -1.39 -12.15 6.47
N TYR A 180 -2.44 -11.59 5.89
CA TYR A 180 -3.81 -12.04 6.08
C TYR A 180 -4.48 -12.25 4.73
N ARG A 181 -5.30 -13.28 4.61
CA ARG A 181 -6.18 -13.50 3.45
C ARG A 181 -7.63 -13.59 3.88
N ARG A 182 -8.57 -13.37 2.96
CA ARG A 182 -9.99 -13.63 3.26
C ARG A 182 -10.17 -15.06 3.74
N ALA A 183 -10.89 -15.21 4.86
CA ALA A 183 -11.34 -16.51 5.30
C ALA A 183 -12.36 -17.06 4.30
N THR A 184 -12.20 -18.30 3.85
CA THR A 184 -13.24 -18.98 3.09
C THR A 184 -14.48 -19.09 3.97
N PRO A 185 -15.68 -18.72 3.48
CA PRO A 185 -16.92 -18.94 4.23
C PRO A 185 -17.00 -20.42 4.63
N ARG A 186 -17.24 -20.68 5.91
CA ARG A 186 -17.52 -22.03 6.42
C ARG A 186 -18.94 -22.46 6.09
#